data_AF-A0A8T1HAY6-F1
#
_entry.id   AF-A0A8T1HAY6-F1
#
_cell.length_a   1.000
_cell.length_b   1.000
_cell.length_c   1.000
_cell.angle_alpha   90.00
_cell.angle_beta   90.00
_cell.angle_gamma   90.00
#
_symmetry.space_group_name_H-M   'P 1'
#
loop_
_entity.id
_entity.type
_entity.pdbx_description
1 polymer ?
#
loop_
_entity_poly.entity_id
_entity_poly.type
_entity_poly.pdbx_seq_one_letter_code
_entity_poly.pdbx_strand_id
1 'polypeptide(L)'
;MEAVSDARREGDVDKSKAMIAKMMKLVGNSAFGRSGMNMSKHKEIKCESDDKKIEAKIEHFTFHGLEELNDACEIIMKKRRLKNKNSIHLSIAIYQLAKLRMLQFYYGCIDFYFDRADFQYQEMDTDIAYIAFSSENPFQDCIKSELREHFKQHKYGWFPRDYNIEVAKFDRRTPGLLKDEWSGDAMVSLSSKNYICYLPDKKYKVKVSAKGVQQGRGRNEDVLNPEGFEAVVRDRITLRGNNKRFRISKEYKSIITYSQTKPALNYFYDKRRVLEDGITTKALDI
;
A
#
# COMPACT_ATOMS: atom_id res chain seq x y z
N MET A 1 -19.39 1.43 10.74
CA MET A 1 -18.73 1.83 9.47
C MET A 1 -19.22 3.20 9.03
N GLU A 2 -20.52 3.47 9.16
CA GLU A 2 -21.16 4.77 8.84
C GLU A 2 -20.45 5.97 9.47
N ALA A 3 -20.20 5.97 10.79
CA ALA A 3 -19.49 7.07 11.46
C ALA A 3 -18.12 7.41 10.83
N VAL A 4 -17.40 6.43 10.28
CA VAL A 4 -16.13 6.69 9.56
C VAL A 4 -16.43 7.38 8.23
N SER A 5 -17.37 6.85 7.45
CA SER A 5 -17.76 7.45 6.17
C SER A 5 -18.33 8.85 6.34
N ASP A 6 -19.14 9.11 7.36
CA ASP A 6 -19.76 10.41 7.63
C ASP A 6 -18.71 11.45 8.03
N ALA A 7 -17.82 11.12 8.96
CA ALA A 7 -16.70 12.00 9.31
C ALA A 7 -15.80 12.29 8.08
N ARG A 8 -15.65 11.32 7.17
CA ARG A 8 -14.90 11.50 5.92
C ARG A 8 -15.61 12.39 4.92
N ARG A 9 -16.95 12.31 4.82
CA ARG A 9 -17.77 13.19 3.99
C ARG A 9 -17.72 14.62 4.53
N GLU A 10 -17.87 14.76 5.84
CA GLU A 10 -17.83 16.05 6.51
C GLU A 10 -16.47 16.74 6.35
N GLY A 11 -15.36 16.01 6.53
CA GLY A 11 -14.02 16.56 6.31
C GLY A 11 -13.66 16.85 4.85
N ASP A 12 -14.43 16.36 3.88
CA ASP A 12 -14.29 16.76 2.47
C ASP A 12 -15.00 18.10 2.17
N VAL A 13 -16.02 18.45 2.97
CA VAL A 13 -16.77 19.72 2.86
C VAL A 13 -16.12 20.80 3.72
N ASP A 14 -15.75 20.46 4.96
CA ASP A 14 -15.18 21.37 5.94
C ASP A 14 -13.70 21.02 6.23
N LYS A 15 -12.79 21.89 5.75
CA LYS A 15 -11.34 21.72 5.94
C LYS A 15 -10.93 21.72 7.42
N SER A 16 -11.69 22.36 8.31
CA SER A 16 -11.38 22.36 9.75
C SER A 16 -11.53 20.95 10.36
N LYS A 17 -12.41 20.12 9.77
CA LYS A 17 -12.66 18.73 10.18
C LYS A 17 -11.77 17.71 9.46
N ALA A 18 -10.86 18.16 8.59
CA ALA A 18 -9.97 17.27 7.85
C ALA A 18 -9.07 16.42 8.77
N MET A 19 -8.68 16.94 9.93
CA MET A 19 -7.91 16.17 10.93
C MET A 19 -8.77 15.06 11.54
N ILE A 20 -10.00 15.36 11.95
CA ILE A 20 -10.96 14.40 12.51
C ILE A 20 -11.25 13.31 11.47
N ALA A 21 -11.50 13.68 10.22
CA ALA A 21 -11.71 12.75 9.12
C ALA A 21 -10.53 11.78 8.92
N LYS A 22 -9.30 12.26 9.02
CA LYS A 22 -8.08 11.43 8.96
C LYS A 22 -7.97 10.50 10.18
N MET A 23 -8.27 10.99 11.38
CA MET A 23 -8.27 10.19 12.60
C MET A 23 -9.33 9.09 12.53
N MET A 24 -10.53 9.39 12.07
CA MET A 24 -11.60 8.40 11.89
C MET A 24 -11.24 7.33 10.85
N LYS A 25 -10.56 7.72 9.75
CA LYS A 25 -9.97 6.74 8.81
C LYS A 25 -8.99 5.81 9.53
N LEU A 26 -8.10 6.37 10.35
CA LEU A 26 -7.14 5.59 11.11
C LEU A 26 -7.83 4.65 12.11
N VAL A 27 -8.85 5.11 12.84
CA VAL A 27 -9.64 4.29 13.75
C VAL A 27 -10.25 3.10 13.01
N GLY A 28 -10.94 3.36 11.89
CA GLY A 28 -11.54 2.31 11.05
C GLY A 28 -10.52 1.29 10.55
N ASN A 29 -9.37 1.76 10.06
CA ASN A 29 -8.32 0.88 9.54
C ASN A 29 -7.53 0.17 10.65
N SER A 30 -7.38 0.76 11.84
CA SER A 30 -6.59 0.15 12.92
C SER A 30 -7.29 -1.02 13.59
N ALA A 31 -8.63 -1.04 13.59
CA ALA A 31 -9.43 -2.08 14.22
C ALA A 31 -9.14 -3.47 13.63
N PHE A 32 -9.00 -3.59 12.30
CA PHE A 32 -8.62 -4.86 11.68
C PHE A 32 -7.20 -5.26 12.13
N GLY A 33 -6.23 -4.32 12.09
CA GLY A 33 -4.85 -4.63 12.46
C GLY A 33 -4.72 -5.12 13.91
N ARG A 34 -5.56 -4.58 14.79
CA ARG A 34 -5.63 -5.00 16.19
C ARG A 34 -6.18 -6.40 16.35
N SER A 35 -7.21 -6.80 15.59
CA SER A 35 -7.80 -8.14 15.68
C SER A 35 -6.84 -9.24 15.19
N GLY A 36 -5.94 -8.92 14.26
CA GLY A 36 -4.93 -9.84 13.71
C GLY A 36 -3.56 -9.73 14.38
N MET A 37 -3.44 -8.96 15.46
CA MET A 37 -2.15 -8.68 16.09
C MET A 37 -1.51 -9.94 16.66
N ASN A 38 -0.27 -10.19 16.26
CA ASN A 38 0.49 -11.36 16.71
C ASN A 38 1.03 -11.16 18.14
N MET A 39 0.28 -11.68 19.11
CA MET A 39 0.62 -11.64 20.52
C MET A 39 1.92 -12.38 20.89
N SER A 40 2.41 -13.31 20.06
CA SER A 40 3.64 -14.08 20.36
C SER A 40 4.91 -13.23 20.26
N LYS A 41 4.85 -12.12 19.51
CA LYS A 41 5.95 -11.16 19.41
C LYS A 41 6.05 -10.22 20.62
N HIS A 42 5.05 -10.22 21.50
CA HIS A 42 5.05 -9.36 22.67
C HIS A 42 6.04 -9.89 23.70
N LYS A 43 6.92 -8.99 24.17
CA LYS A 43 7.93 -9.27 25.18
C LYS A 43 7.56 -8.54 26.47
N GLU A 44 8.15 -8.97 27.58
CA GLU A 44 8.12 -8.25 28.85
C GLU A 44 9.46 -7.56 29.04
N ILE A 45 9.40 -6.28 29.38
CA ILE A 45 10.57 -5.48 29.66
C ILE A 45 10.64 -5.30 31.18
N LYS A 46 11.81 -5.57 31.75
CA LYS A 46 12.08 -5.36 33.18
C LYS A 46 13.36 -4.56 33.31
N CYS A 47 13.34 -3.48 34.08
CA CYS A 47 14.56 -2.76 34.46
C CYS A 47 15.07 -3.31 35.80
N GLU A 48 16.38 -3.51 35.93
CA GLU A 48 17.02 -4.00 37.16
C GLU A 48 18.41 -3.41 37.32
N SER A 49 18.80 -3.01 38.53
CA SER A 49 20.14 -2.48 38.84
C SER A 49 20.95 -3.34 39.80
N ASP A 50 20.34 -4.39 40.37
CA ASP A 50 21.02 -5.33 41.26
C ASP A 50 21.61 -6.50 40.46
N ASP A 51 22.92 -6.68 40.54
CA ASP A 51 23.68 -7.67 39.76
C ASP A 51 23.15 -9.11 39.95
N LYS A 52 22.80 -9.50 41.18
CA LYS A 52 22.28 -10.86 41.45
C LYS A 52 20.93 -11.08 40.79
N LYS A 53 20.07 -10.07 40.79
CA LYS A 53 18.76 -10.14 40.11
C LYS A 53 18.90 -10.09 38.59
N ILE A 54 19.93 -9.43 38.07
CA ILE A 54 20.26 -9.44 36.64
C ILE A 54 20.68 -10.84 36.22
N GLU A 55 21.65 -11.44 36.92
CA GLU A 55 22.15 -12.80 36.66
C GLU A 55 21.01 -13.83 36.69
N ALA A 56 20.19 -13.81 37.74
CA ALA A 56 19.04 -14.71 37.86
C ALA A 56 18.02 -14.57 36.72
N LYS A 57 17.87 -13.38 36.13
CA LYS A 57 16.98 -13.16 34.97
C LYS A 57 17.61 -13.59 33.66
N ILE A 58 18.94 -13.49 33.51
CA ILE A 58 19.68 -13.99 32.34
C ILE A 58 19.58 -15.51 32.26
N GLU A 59 19.73 -16.19 33.40
CA GLU A 59 19.64 -17.66 33.49
C GLU A 59 18.22 -18.20 33.28
N HIS A 60 17.20 -17.36 33.48
CA HIS A 60 15.82 -17.78 33.33
C HIS A 60 15.52 -18.17 31.87
N PHE A 61 14.91 -19.32 31.64
CA PHE A 61 14.63 -19.88 30.30
C PHE A 61 13.80 -18.98 29.35
N THR A 62 13.14 -17.94 29.87
CA THR A 62 12.43 -16.94 29.04
C THR A 62 13.26 -15.71 28.71
N PHE A 63 14.53 -15.66 29.10
CA PHE A 63 15.44 -14.59 28.70
C PHE A 63 15.51 -14.47 27.18
N HIS A 64 15.56 -13.23 26.69
CA HIS A 64 15.67 -12.95 25.26
C HIS A 64 16.80 -11.99 24.90
N GLY A 65 17.06 -11.01 25.77
CA GLY A 65 18.14 -10.06 25.56
C GLY A 65 18.26 -9.11 26.73
N LEU A 66 19.40 -8.42 26.80
CA LEU A 66 19.72 -7.43 27.80
C LEU A 66 20.32 -6.21 27.09
N GLU A 67 19.98 -5.02 27.56
CA GLU A 67 20.57 -3.76 27.14
C GLU A 67 21.02 -2.99 28.37
N GLU A 68 22.33 -2.76 28.47
CA GLU A 68 22.92 -2.00 29.56
C GLU A 68 22.55 -0.52 29.45
N LEU A 69 21.99 0.01 30.52
CA LEU A 69 21.76 1.44 30.73
C LEU A 69 22.91 2.00 31.57
N ASN A 70 22.83 3.26 32.01
CA ASN A 70 23.91 3.85 32.80
C ASN A 70 24.01 3.19 34.19
N ASP A 71 22.90 3.12 34.91
CA ASP A 71 22.85 2.63 36.30
C ASP A 71 21.96 1.37 36.47
N ALA A 72 21.57 0.75 35.36
CA ALA A 72 20.67 -0.41 35.35
C ALA A 72 20.81 -1.21 34.05
N CYS A 73 20.14 -2.35 33.97
CA CYS A 73 19.95 -3.13 32.77
C CYS A 73 18.47 -3.20 32.39
N GLU A 74 18.16 -2.98 31.12
CA GLU A 74 16.88 -3.35 30.52
C GLU A 74 16.93 -4.82 30.09
N ILE A 75 16.13 -5.66 30.72
CA ILE A 75 16.07 -7.10 30.47
C ILE A 75 14.78 -7.41 29.72
N ILE A 76 14.94 -7.98 28.53
CA ILE A 76 13.86 -8.38 27.64
C ILE A 76 13.59 -9.86 27.84
N MET A 77 12.36 -10.19 28.24
CA MET A 77 11.89 -11.54 28.50
C MET A 77 10.77 -11.94 27.51
N LYS A 78 10.76 -13.20 27.06
CA LYS A 78 9.61 -13.80 26.39
C LYS A 78 8.48 -14.05 27.40
N LYS A 79 7.24 -14.03 26.92
CA LYS A 79 6.09 -14.41 27.75
C LYS A 79 5.95 -15.93 27.83
N ARG A 80 5.93 -16.47 29.06
CA ARG A 80 5.74 -17.91 29.30
C ARG A 80 4.36 -18.42 28.85
N ARG A 81 3.31 -17.61 29.07
CA ARG A 81 1.93 -17.92 28.67
C ARG A 81 1.39 -16.77 27.83
N LEU A 82 0.88 -17.10 26.65
CA LEU A 82 0.26 -16.13 25.75
C LEU A 82 -1.25 -16.19 25.91
N LYS A 83 -1.86 -15.12 26.41
CA LYS A 83 -3.31 -14.95 26.39
C LYS A 83 -3.72 -14.27 25.10
N ASN A 84 -4.16 -15.05 24.12
CA ASN A 84 -4.68 -14.49 22.88
C ASN A 84 -6.11 -13.98 23.09
N LYS A 85 -6.27 -12.66 23.22
CA LYS A 85 -7.57 -12.01 23.43
C LYS A 85 -8.18 -11.47 22.13
N ASN A 86 -7.46 -11.57 21.02
CA ASN A 86 -7.89 -10.96 19.76
C ASN A 86 -8.69 -11.97 18.94
N SER A 87 -9.77 -11.52 18.31
CA SER A 87 -10.51 -12.34 17.34
C SER A 87 -9.80 -12.37 16.00
N ILE A 88 -8.82 -13.26 15.85
CA ILE A 88 -8.01 -13.37 14.62
C ILE A 88 -8.86 -13.72 13.38
N HIS A 89 -9.94 -14.48 13.57
CA HIS A 89 -10.87 -14.85 12.51
C HIS A 89 -11.48 -13.62 11.83
N LEU A 90 -11.74 -12.54 12.59
CA LEU A 90 -12.24 -11.28 12.02
C LEU A 90 -11.22 -10.68 11.04
N SER A 91 -9.94 -10.64 11.42
CA SER A 91 -8.88 -10.18 10.51
C SER A 91 -8.79 -11.00 9.24
N ILE A 92 -8.82 -12.33 9.38
CA ILE A 92 -8.77 -13.24 8.23
C ILE A 92 -9.96 -12.96 7.29
N ALA A 93 -11.18 -12.92 7.83
CA ALA A 93 -12.39 -12.68 7.05
C ALA A 93 -12.34 -11.32 6.32
N ILE A 94 -11.95 -10.24 7.02
CA ILE A 94 -11.82 -8.91 6.40
C ILE A 94 -10.83 -8.94 5.22
N TYR A 95 -9.66 -9.56 5.38
CA TYR A 95 -8.69 -9.66 4.30
C TYR A 95 -9.19 -10.48 3.11
N GLN A 96 -9.87 -11.61 3.36
CA GLN A 96 -10.41 -12.44 2.28
C GLN A 96 -11.54 -11.72 1.54
N LEU A 97 -12.43 -11.04 2.25
CA LEU A 97 -13.51 -10.26 1.64
C LEU A 97 -12.97 -9.08 0.82
N ALA A 98 -11.91 -8.41 1.29
CA ALA A 98 -11.27 -7.33 0.53
C ALA A 98 -10.66 -7.84 -0.79
N LYS A 99 -9.94 -8.98 -0.74
CA LYS A 99 -9.42 -9.63 -1.95
C LYS A 99 -10.54 -10.07 -2.89
N LEU A 100 -11.58 -10.69 -2.34
CA LEU A 100 -12.74 -11.12 -3.10
C LEU A 100 -13.40 -9.93 -3.80
N ARG A 101 -13.55 -8.78 -3.14
CA ARG A 101 -14.12 -7.58 -3.77
C ARG A 101 -13.31 -7.10 -4.98
N MET A 102 -11.98 -7.13 -4.89
CA MET A 102 -11.11 -6.76 -6.01
C MET A 102 -11.18 -7.77 -7.16
N LEU A 103 -11.26 -9.08 -6.87
CA LEU A 103 -11.49 -10.12 -7.88
C LEU A 103 -12.86 -9.99 -8.52
N GLN A 104 -13.89 -9.73 -7.73
CA GLN A 104 -15.25 -9.47 -8.21
C GLN A 104 -15.29 -8.24 -9.12
N PHE A 105 -14.54 -7.20 -8.81
CA PHE A 105 -14.43 -6.05 -9.71
C PHE A 105 -13.76 -6.43 -11.04
N TYR A 106 -12.66 -7.19 -10.98
CA TYR A 106 -11.99 -7.65 -12.19
C TYR A 106 -12.90 -8.52 -13.06
N TYR A 107 -13.47 -9.60 -12.52
CA TYR A 107 -14.25 -10.56 -13.31
C TYR A 107 -15.69 -10.10 -13.56
N GLY A 108 -16.35 -9.49 -12.57
CA GLY A 108 -17.75 -9.09 -12.62
C GLY A 108 -18.01 -7.67 -13.14
N CYS A 109 -16.96 -6.88 -13.38
CA CYS A 109 -17.07 -5.56 -14.01
C CYS A 109 -16.14 -5.47 -15.23
N ILE A 110 -14.82 -5.48 -15.03
CA ILE A 110 -13.88 -5.20 -16.13
C ILE A 110 -13.94 -6.28 -17.21
N ASP A 111 -13.71 -7.55 -16.88
CA ASP A 111 -13.74 -8.65 -17.84
C ASP A 111 -15.14 -8.90 -18.43
N PHE A 112 -16.17 -8.67 -17.61
CA PHE A 112 -17.56 -8.85 -18.04
C PHE A 112 -17.94 -7.85 -19.14
N TYR A 113 -17.71 -6.56 -18.92
CA TYR A 113 -18.18 -5.50 -19.82
C TYR A 113 -17.24 -5.14 -20.97
N PHE A 114 -15.95 -5.45 -20.86
CA PHE A 114 -14.93 -5.06 -21.84
C PHE A 114 -14.35 -6.29 -22.55
N ASP A 115 -13.99 -6.14 -23.81
CA ASP A 115 -13.24 -7.17 -24.53
C ASP A 115 -11.78 -7.20 -24.08
N ARG A 116 -11.15 -8.38 -24.11
CA ARG A 116 -9.76 -8.56 -23.69
C ARG A 116 -8.76 -7.77 -24.53
N ALA A 117 -9.13 -7.38 -25.75
CA ALA A 117 -8.33 -6.51 -26.60
C ALA A 117 -8.38 -5.03 -26.15
N ASP A 118 -9.39 -4.63 -25.39
CA ASP A 118 -9.64 -3.22 -25.03
C ASP A 118 -9.08 -2.82 -23.67
N PHE A 119 -8.52 -3.76 -22.90
CA PHE A 119 -7.89 -3.42 -21.65
C PHE A 119 -6.70 -4.31 -21.28
N GLN A 120 -5.75 -3.72 -20.57
CA GLN A 120 -4.64 -4.44 -19.95
C GLN A 120 -4.56 -4.07 -18.47
N TYR A 121 -4.57 -5.08 -17.60
CA TYR A 121 -4.43 -4.90 -16.17
C TYR A 121 -2.93 -4.77 -15.82
N GLN A 122 -2.52 -3.61 -15.32
CA GLN A 122 -1.11 -3.23 -15.18
C GLN A 122 -0.55 -3.50 -13.78
N GLU A 123 -1.24 -3.04 -12.74
CA GLU A 123 -0.79 -3.17 -11.35
C GLU A 123 -1.99 -3.19 -10.40
N MET A 124 -1.87 -3.95 -9.30
CA MET A 124 -2.79 -3.88 -8.17
C MET A 124 -2.02 -3.87 -6.87
N ASP A 125 -2.34 -2.91 -6.00
CA ASP A 125 -1.84 -2.89 -4.63
C ASP A 125 -2.99 -2.76 -3.64
N THR A 126 -3.40 -3.88 -3.05
CA THR A 126 -4.42 -3.96 -2.00
C THR A 126 -5.83 -3.55 -2.45
N ASP A 127 -6.09 -2.27 -2.64
CA ASP A 127 -7.40 -1.66 -2.93
C ASP A 127 -7.37 -0.67 -4.11
N ILE A 128 -6.25 -0.63 -4.85
CA ILE A 128 -6.12 0.11 -6.11
C ILE A 128 -5.87 -0.85 -7.28
N ALA A 129 -6.36 -0.47 -8.45
CA ALA A 129 -6.17 -1.19 -9.71
C ALA A 129 -5.80 -0.18 -10.80
N TYR A 130 -4.68 -0.40 -11.48
CA TYR A 130 -4.29 0.34 -12.68
C TYR A 130 -4.62 -0.50 -13.90
N ILE A 131 -5.44 0.07 -14.78
CA ILE A 131 -5.95 -0.58 -15.98
C ILE A 131 -5.72 0.38 -17.13
N ALA A 132 -4.98 -0.09 -18.14
CA ALA A 132 -4.86 0.62 -19.41
C ALA A 132 -6.03 0.22 -20.31
N PHE A 133 -6.60 1.17 -21.03
CA PHE A 133 -7.69 0.96 -21.98
C PHE A 133 -7.26 1.36 -23.39
N SER A 134 -7.90 0.79 -24.41
CA SER A 134 -7.67 1.11 -25.84
C SER A 134 -8.28 2.45 -26.29
N SER A 135 -9.22 3.02 -25.51
CA SER A 135 -9.87 4.31 -25.77
C SER A 135 -9.67 5.31 -24.62
N GLU A 136 -9.72 6.60 -24.93
CA GLU A 136 -9.82 7.71 -23.98
C GLU A 136 -11.14 7.68 -23.18
N ASN A 137 -12.22 7.17 -23.77
CA ASN A 137 -13.55 7.09 -23.15
C ASN A 137 -14.03 5.62 -23.05
N PRO A 138 -13.33 4.75 -22.30
CA PRO A 138 -13.56 3.31 -22.35
C PRO A 138 -14.98 2.91 -21.94
N PHE A 139 -15.56 3.57 -20.95
CA PHE A 139 -16.92 3.30 -20.48
C PHE A 139 -18.02 3.77 -21.44
N GLN A 140 -17.67 4.48 -22.52
CA GLN A 140 -18.59 4.86 -23.59
C GLN A 140 -18.34 4.00 -24.84
N ASP A 141 -17.07 3.81 -25.19
CA ASP A 141 -16.67 3.25 -26.48
C ASP A 141 -16.44 1.74 -26.44
N CYS A 142 -15.80 1.25 -25.37
CA CYS A 142 -15.29 -0.12 -25.27
C CYS A 142 -16.22 -1.09 -24.53
N ILE A 143 -17.41 -0.65 -24.09
CA ILE A 143 -18.39 -1.56 -23.50
C ILE A 143 -19.01 -2.38 -24.63
N LYS A 144 -18.92 -3.71 -24.49
CA LYS A 144 -19.55 -4.71 -25.36
C LYS A 144 -20.98 -4.31 -25.70
N SER A 145 -21.29 -4.26 -26.99
CA SER A 145 -22.51 -3.63 -27.52
C SER A 145 -23.79 -4.17 -26.87
N GLU A 146 -23.86 -5.47 -26.68
CA GLU A 146 -24.95 -6.25 -26.10
C GLU A 146 -25.10 -6.07 -24.58
N LEU A 147 -24.06 -5.56 -23.90
CA LEU A 147 -24.08 -5.31 -22.45
C LEU A 147 -24.28 -3.84 -22.08
N ARG A 148 -24.40 -2.92 -23.05
CA ARG A 148 -24.52 -1.48 -22.78
C ARG A 148 -25.72 -1.13 -21.90
N GLU A 149 -26.88 -1.69 -22.19
CA GLU A 149 -28.09 -1.46 -21.37
C GLU A 149 -27.96 -2.11 -19.99
N HIS A 150 -27.39 -3.32 -19.92
CA HIS A 150 -27.10 -3.98 -18.65
C HIS A 150 -26.14 -3.13 -17.79
N PHE A 151 -25.09 -2.56 -18.39
CA PHE A 151 -24.14 -1.69 -17.71
C PHE A 151 -24.83 -0.44 -17.16
N LYS A 152 -25.65 0.25 -17.96
CA LYS A 152 -26.38 1.45 -17.50
C LYS A 152 -27.23 1.16 -16.26
N GLN A 153 -27.87 -0.01 -16.21
CA GLN A 153 -28.72 -0.42 -15.08
C GLN A 153 -27.93 -0.82 -13.84
N HIS A 154 -26.71 -1.38 -13.99
CA HIS A 154 -25.97 -2.00 -12.89
C HIS A 154 -24.66 -1.29 -12.49
N LYS A 155 -24.20 -0.26 -13.23
CA LYS A 155 -22.89 0.40 -12.99
C LYS A 155 -22.74 0.94 -11.57
N TYR A 156 -23.82 1.37 -10.93
CA TYR A 156 -23.80 1.93 -9.57
C TYR A 156 -23.59 0.89 -8.46
N GLY A 157 -23.60 -0.42 -8.77
CA GLY A 157 -23.11 -1.45 -7.86
C GLY A 157 -21.57 -1.48 -7.74
N TRP A 158 -20.89 -0.82 -8.68
CA TRP A 158 -19.43 -0.75 -8.76
C TRP A 158 -18.91 0.67 -8.51
N PHE A 159 -19.56 1.68 -9.09
CA PHE A 159 -19.08 3.06 -9.12
C PHE A 159 -20.04 4.03 -8.40
N PRO A 160 -19.53 5.18 -7.91
CA PRO A 160 -20.37 6.28 -7.44
C PRO A 160 -21.43 6.69 -8.46
N ARG A 161 -22.62 7.03 -7.98
CA ARG A 161 -23.67 7.60 -8.82
C ARG A 161 -23.23 8.94 -9.41
N ASP A 162 -23.48 9.14 -10.71
CA ASP A 162 -23.00 10.29 -11.47
C ASP A 162 -24.10 11.23 -11.99
N TYR A 163 -25.37 10.90 -11.78
CA TYR A 163 -26.51 11.72 -12.19
C TYR A 163 -26.71 12.99 -11.34
N ASN A 164 -26.05 13.10 -10.18
CA ASN A 164 -26.16 14.24 -9.28
C ASN A 164 -24.84 14.44 -8.52
N ILE A 165 -24.36 15.69 -8.44
CA ILE A 165 -23.07 16.05 -7.83
C ILE A 165 -23.03 15.72 -6.32
N GLU A 166 -24.11 15.98 -5.58
CA GLU A 166 -24.19 15.70 -4.14
C GLU A 166 -24.18 14.19 -3.87
N VAL A 167 -24.94 13.44 -4.66
CA VAL A 167 -24.96 11.97 -4.59
C VAL A 167 -23.58 11.40 -4.94
N ALA A 168 -22.92 11.92 -5.98
CA ALA A 168 -21.56 11.52 -6.35
C ALA A 168 -20.56 11.78 -5.21
N LYS A 169 -20.62 12.96 -4.57
CA LYS A 169 -19.78 13.29 -3.41
C LYS A 169 -20.02 12.34 -2.24
N PHE A 170 -21.27 12.03 -1.94
CA PHE A 170 -21.63 11.08 -0.90
C PHE A 170 -21.07 9.68 -1.18
N ASP A 171 -21.25 9.20 -2.40
CA ASP A 171 -20.85 7.85 -2.84
C ASP A 171 -19.34 7.65 -2.93
N ARG A 172 -18.57 8.72 -3.17
CA ARG A 172 -17.08 8.67 -3.08
C ARG A 172 -16.55 8.24 -1.71
N ARG A 173 -17.40 8.24 -0.67
CA ARG A 173 -17.13 7.76 0.70
C ARG A 173 -17.98 6.55 1.09
N THR A 174 -18.81 6.03 0.18
CA THR A 174 -19.60 4.82 0.41
C THR A 174 -18.69 3.59 0.33
N PRO A 175 -18.63 2.74 1.38
CA PRO A 175 -17.79 1.56 1.38
C PRO A 175 -18.11 0.60 0.24
N GLY A 176 -17.08 0.02 -0.37
CA GLY A 176 -17.22 -1.01 -1.41
C GLY A 176 -17.36 -0.47 -2.83
N LEU A 177 -17.66 0.81 -3.03
CA LEU A 177 -17.62 1.45 -4.34
C LEU A 177 -16.18 1.81 -4.74
N LEU A 178 -15.90 1.68 -6.03
CA LEU A 178 -14.63 2.02 -6.65
C LEU A 178 -14.75 3.36 -7.36
N LYS A 179 -13.74 4.19 -7.23
CA LYS A 179 -13.71 5.53 -7.82
C LYS A 179 -12.40 5.72 -8.54
N ASP A 180 -12.43 6.55 -9.57
CA ASP A 180 -11.21 7.06 -10.16
C ASP A 180 -10.51 8.01 -9.17
N GLU A 181 -9.24 7.72 -8.89
CA GLU A 181 -8.34 8.56 -8.10
C GLU A 181 -7.26 9.23 -8.95
N TRP A 182 -6.91 8.66 -10.10
CA TRP A 182 -5.88 9.19 -10.98
C TRP A 182 -5.98 8.55 -12.37
N SER A 183 -5.93 9.39 -13.40
CA SER A 183 -5.87 9.02 -14.81
C SER A 183 -4.74 9.75 -15.54
N GLY A 184 -4.19 9.06 -16.53
CA GLY A 184 -3.18 9.56 -17.46
C GLY A 184 -2.78 8.49 -18.47
N ASP A 185 -1.83 8.84 -19.32
CA ASP A 185 -1.67 8.17 -20.61
C ASP A 185 -0.47 7.22 -20.63
N ALA A 186 0.39 7.31 -19.62
CA ALA A 186 1.58 6.47 -19.50
C ALA A 186 1.75 5.92 -18.09
N MET A 187 2.22 4.68 -18.03
CA MET A 187 2.61 4.02 -16.79
C MET A 187 3.77 3.05 -17.04
N VAL A 188 4.76 3.06 -16.14
CA VAL A 188 5.80 2.04 -16.07
C VAL A 188 5.71 1.37 -14.70
N SER A 189 5.51 0.05 -14.68
CA SER A 189 5.52 -0.76 -13.46
C SER A 189 6.69 -1.74 -13.48
N LEU A 190 7.57 -1.66 -12.48
CA LEU A 190 8.78 -2.49 -12.40
C LEU A 190 8.57 -3.71 -11.51
N SER A 191 8.11 -3.47 -10.28
CA SER A 191 7.82 -4.49 -9.29
C SER A 191 6.70 -4.00 -8.38
N SER A 192 6.14 -4.90 -7.58
CA SER A 192 5.04 -4.55 -6.66
C SER A 192 5.39 -3.29 -5.84
N LYS A 193 4.52 -2.27 -5.94
CA LYS A 193 4.65 -0.97 -5.26
C LYS A 193 5.82 -0.09 -5.76
N ASN A 194 6.35 -0.37 -6.96
CA ASN A 194 7.36 0.43 -7.63
C ASN A 194 6.90 0.72 -9.07
N TYR A 195 6.22 1.84 -9.24
CA TYR A 195 5.65 2.26 -10.51
C TYR A 195 5.55 3.79 -10.59
N ILE A 196 5.45 4.28 -11.82
CA ILE A 196 5.18 5.68 -12.13
C ILE A 196 4.04 5.76 -13.11
N CYS A 197 3.14 6.72 -12.90
CA CYS A 197 2.11 7.10 -13.86
C CYS A 197 2.28 8.58 -14.20
N TYR A 198 2.18 8.96 -15.47
CA TYR A 198 2.44 10.32 -15.93
C TYR A 198 1.66 10.64 -17.21
N LEU A 199 1.59 11.93 -17.52
CA LEU A 199 1.19 12.44 -18.83
C LEU A 199 2.46 12.85 -19.57
N PRO A 200 2.79 12.24 -20.72
CA PRO A 200 4.02 12.56 -21.46
C PRO A 200 4.18 14.06 -21.74
N ASP A 201 3.09 14.74 -22.09
CA ASP A 201 3.09 16.16 -22.44
C ASP A 201 2.97 17.12 -21.25
N LYS A 202 2.83 16.62 -20.01
CA LYS A 202 2.63 17.46 -18.81
C LYS A 202 3.59 17.09 -17.69
N LYS A 203 4.65 17.90 -17.57
CA LYS A 203 5.74 17.76 -16.58
C LYS A 203 5.29 17.64 -15.11
N TYR A 204 4.10 18.13 -14.75
CA TYR A 204 3.65 18.22 -13.35
C TYR A 204 2.60 17.19 -12.93
N LYS A 205 2.07 16.36 -13.84
CA LYS A 205 1.02 15.38 -13.50
C LYS A 205 1.59 13.98 -13.38
N VAL A 206 2.46 13.78 -12.38
CA VAL A 206 3.15 12.51 -12.12
C VAL A 206 2.68 11.91 -10.80
N LYS A 207 2.44 10.59 -10.78
CA LYS A 207 2.18 9.80 -9.58
C LYS A 207 3.24 8.71 -9.47
N VAL A 208 4.15 8.85 -8.51
CA VAL A 208 5.24 7.90 -8.27
C VAL A 208 4.98 7.08 -7.01
N SER A 209 5.12 5.77 -7.10
CA SER A 209 5.23 4.85 -5.96
C SER A 209 6.59 4.17 -6.02
N ALA A 210 7.39 4.29 -4.96
CA ALA A 210 8.71 3.66 -4.87
C ALA A 210 8.95 3.15 -3.44
N LYS A 211 8.48 1.94 -3.15
CA LYS A 211 8.50 1.42 -1.77
C LYS A 211 9.91 1.25 -1.24
N GLY A 212 10.16 1.92 -0.11
CA GLY A 212 11.43 1.82 0.60
C GLY A 212 12.51 2.78 0.09
N VAL A 213 12.16 3.66 -0.86
CA VAL A 213 12.94 4.84 -1.29
C VAL A 213 12.21 6.09 -0.78
N GLN A 214 12.96 7.09 -0.31
CA GLN A 214 12.37 8.33 0.17
C GLN A 214 11.95 9.23 -0.98
N GLN A 215 10.71 9.73 -0.95
CA GLN A 215 10.11 10.54 -2.01
C GLN A 215 9.78 11.96 -1.51
N GLY A 216 9.70 12.91 -2.44
CA GLY A 216 9.25 14.28 -2.20
C GLY A 216 10.26 15.17 -1.48
N ARG A 217 10.05 16.49 -1.60
CA ARG A 217 10.99 17.54 -1.15
C ARG A 217 12.37 17.43 -1.82
N GLY A 218 12.43 17.17 -3.13
CA GLY A 218 13.69 17.06 -3.87
C GLY A 218 14.41 15.72 -3.72
N ARG A 219 13.84 14.76 -2.97
CA ARG A 219 14.52 13.49 -2.66
C ARG A 219 14.35 12.48 -3.78
N ASN A 220 15.47 12.03 -4.33
CA ASN A 220 15.56 11.02 -5.38
C ASN A 220 14.79 11.39 -6.66
N GLU A 221 14.53 12.68 -6.90
CA GLU A 221 13.79 13.14 -8.09
C GLU A 221 14.61 12.98 -9.38
N ASP A 222 15.93 12.83 -9.26
CA ASP A 222 16.88 12.49 -10.33
C ASP A 222 16.70 11.06 -10.87
N VAL A 223 16.19 10.15 -10.04
CA VAL A 223 15.93 8.75 -10.44
C VAL A 223 14.45 8.37 -10.46
N LEU A 224 13.62 9.04 -9.66
CA LEU A 224 12.17 8.76 -9.54
C LEU A 224 11.35 9.63 -10.50
N ASN A 225 11.70 9.58 -11.78
CA ASN A 225 11.06 10.31 -12.88
C ASN A 225 10.78 9.34 -14.05
N PRO A 226 9.98 9.74 -15.06
CA PRO A 226 9.67 8.89 -16.20
C PRO A 226 10.92 8.30 -16.86
N GLU A 227 11.93 9.13 -17.10
CA GLU A 227 13.17 8.73 -17.76
C GLU A 227 13.91 7.63 -16.99
N GLY A 228 13.96 7.73 -15.65
CA GLY A 228 14.59 6.74 -14.78
C GLY A 228 13.84 5.41 -14.77
N PHE A 229 12.50 5.43 -14.73
CA PHE A 229 11.70 4.21 -14.81
C PHE A 229 11.80 3.54 -16.18
N GLU A 230 11.74 4.30 -17.27
CA GLU A 230 11.89 3.80 -18.64
C GLU A 230 13.30 3.23 -18.88
N ALA A 231 14.35 3.93 -18.45
CA ALA A 231 15.73 3.48 -18.59
C ALA A 231 15.98 2.13 -17.89
N VAL A 232 15.36 1.90 -16.73
CA VAL A 232 15.47 0.61 -16.04
C VAL A 232 14.92 -0.54 -16.88
N VAL A 233 13.79 -0.34 -17.58
CA VAL A 233 13.20 -1.35 -18.46
C VAL A 233 14.03 -1.52 -19.73
N ARG A 234 14.33 -0.40 -20.41
CA ARG A 234 15.03 -0.36 -21.70
C ARG A 234 16.46 -0.88 -21.60
N ASP A 235 17.20 -0.39 -20.61
CA ASP A 235 18.64 -0.62 -20.49
C ASP A 235 18.95 -1.78 -19.53
N ARG A 236 17.92 -2.35 -18.87
CA ARG A 236 18.00 -3.49 -17.94
C ARG A 236 18.94 -3.24 -16.77
N ILE A 237 18.87 -2.04 -16.20
CA ILE A 237 19.79 -1.55 -15.16
C ILE A 237 19.14 -1.47 -13.77
N THR A 238 19.97 -1.18 -12.77
CA THR A 238 19.54 -0.79 -11.42
C THR A 238 19.98 0.65 -11.16
N LEU A 239 19.02 1.53 -10.86
CA LEU A 239 19.30 2.89 -10.40
C LEU A 239 19.39 2.92 -8.87
N ARG A 240 20.30 3.71 -8.32
CA ARG A 240 20.50 3.86 -6.87
C ARG A 240 19.89 5.17 -6.38
N GLY A 241 19.39 5.15 -5.15
CA GLY A 241 18.88 6.33 -4.47
C GLY A 241 19.37 6.40 -3.04
N ASN A 242 19.20 7.58 -2.44
CA ASN A 242 19.65 7.91 -1.10
C ASN A 242 18.48 8.05 -0.14
N ASN A 243 18.55 7.31 0.97
CA ASN A 243 17.64 7.46 2.10
C ASN A 243 18.38 8.07 3.28
N LYS A 244 17.79 9.08 3.92
CA LYS A 244 18.29 9.66 5.18
C LYS A 244 17.39 9.24 6.33
N ARG A 245 17.91 8.47 7.29
CA ARG A 245 17.14 7.89 8.39
C ARG A 245 17.82 8.19 9.72
N PHE A 246 17.07 8.03 10.80
CA PHE A 246 17.62 8.04 12.15
C PHE A 246 17.65 6.62 12.72
N ARG A 247 18.64 6.33 13.56
CA ARG A 247 18.70 5.13 14.38
C ARG A 247 19.30 5.48 15.74
N ILE A 248 18.98 4.70 16.76
CA ILE A 248 19.74 4.74 18.02
C ILE A 248 21.12 4.15 17.74
N SER A 249 22.18 4.91 18.03
CA SER A 249 23.55 4.39 18.07
C SER A 249 23.79 3.79 19.44
N LYS A 250 24.14 2.50 19.49
CA LYS A 250 24.54 1.83 20.74
C LYS A 250 25.84 2.40 21.29
N GLU A 251 26.77 2.76 20.40
CA GLU A 251 28.06 3.34 20.75
C GLU A 251 27.92 4.71 21.42
N TYR A 252 27.09 5.59 20.84
CA TYR A 252 26.92 6.96 21.34
C TYR A 252 25.72 7.14 22.25
N LYS A 253 25.00 6.05 22.59
CA LYS A 253 23.74 6.05 23.35
C LYS A 253 22.78 7.18 22.95
N SER A 254 22.73 7.52 21.67
CA SER A 254 22.01 8.69 21.14
C SER A 254 21.41 8.43 19.76
N ILE A 255 20.44 9.24 19.37
CA ILE A 255 19.84 9.16 18.04
C ILE A 255 20.80 9.79 17.04
N ILE A 256 21.33 8.98 16.13
CA ILE A 256 22.16 9.45 15.02
C ILE A 256 21.37 9.46 13.73
N THR A 257 21.69 10.42 12.87
CA THR A 257 21.21 10.45 11.49
C THR A 257 22.25 9.81 10.58
N TYR A 258 21.81 8.91 9.70
CA TYR A 258 22.67 8.30 8.69
C TYR A 258 22.02 8.38 7.31
N SER A 259 22.87 8.37 6.29
CA SER A 259 22.47 8.26 4.89
C SER A 259 22.84 6.87 4.37
N GLN A 260 21.95 6.29 3.58
CA GLN A 260 22.18 4.99 2.95
C GLN A 260 21.88 5.08 1.46
N THR A 261 22.88 4.79 0.65
CA THR A 261 22.73 4.57 -0.79
C THR A 261 22.31 3.14 -1.04
N LYS A 262 21.15 2.94 -1.67
CA LYS A 262 20.55 1.63 -1.91
C LYS A 262 19.96 1.55 -3.31
N PRO A 263 19.65 0.34 -3.83
CA PRO A 263 18.82 0.20 -5.02
C PRO A 263 17.51 0.97 -4.85
N ALA A 264 17.20 1.82 -5.82
CA ALA A 264 15.97 2.60 -5.88
C ALA A 264 14.99 2.00 -6.89
N LEU A 265 15.40 1.90 -8.14
CA LEU A 265 14.65 1.24 -9.21
C LEU A 265 15.50 0.09 -9.75
N ASN A 266 14.87 -1.04 -10.03
CA ASN A 266 15.58 -2.26 -10.40
C ASN A 266 14.82 -3.03 -11.49
N TYR A 267 15.55 -3.48 -12.50
CA TYR A 267 15.01 -4.35 -13.55
C TYR A 267 14.69 -5.75 -13.03
N PHE A 268 15.51 -6.27 -12.11
CA PHE A 268 15.34 -7.64 -11.62
C PHE A 268 14.08 -7.79 -10.75
N TYR A 269 13.16 -8.63 -11.21
CA TYR A 269 11.93 -9.00 -10.50
C TYR A 269 11.75 -10.53 -10.49
N ASP A 270 11.83 -11.12 -9.31
CA ASP A 270 11.88 -12.56 -9.06
C ASP A 270 10.51 -13.25 -8.98
N LYS A 271 9.46 -12.63 -9.55
CA LYS A 271 8.09 -13.20 -9.51
C LYS A 271 7.45 -13.37 -10.87
N ARG A 272 7.98 -12.70 -11.91
CA ARG A 272 7.46 -12.77 -13.27
C ARG A 272 8.60 -12.67 -14.26
N ARG A 273 8.45 -13.32 -15.41
CA ARG A 273 9.38 -13.20 -16.54
C ARG A 273 8.78 -12.23 -17.55
N VAL A 274 9.55 -11.21 -17.93
CA VAL A 274 9.23 -10.31 -19.06
C VAL A 274 9.45 -11.07 -20.37
N LEU A 275 8.50 -10.96 -21.30
CA LEU A 275 8.58 -11.56 -22.63
C LEU A 275 9.43 -10.70 -23.57
N GLU A 276 9.67 -11.20 -24.78
CA GLU A 276 10.52 -10.54 -25.78
C GLU A 276 10.00 -9.17 -26.22
N ASP A 277 8.68 -8.94 -26.11
CA ASP A 277 8.05 -7.65 -26.38
C ASP A 277 8.42 -6.56 -25.36
N GLY A 278 9.08 -6.92 -24.25
CA GLY A 278 9.45 -5.99 -23.19
C GLY A 278 8.27 -5.45 -22.37
N ILE A 279 7.05 -5.94 -22.62
CA ILE A 279 5.80 -5.42 -22.05
C ILE A 279 5.05 -6.53 -21.33
N THR A 280 4.81 -7.65 -22.02
CA THR A 280 4.04 -8.75 -21.48
C THR A 280 4.90 -9.52 -20.48
N THR A 281 4.25 -10.01 -19.42
CA THR A 281 4.91 -10.82 -18.41
C THR A 281 4.16 -12.12 -18.17
N LYS A 282 4.87 -13.21 -17.97
CA LYS A 282 4.31 -14.50 -17.54
C LYS A 282 4.80 -14.89 -16.15
N ALA A 283 4.14 -15.88 -15.53
CA ALA A 283 4.65 -16.51 -14.32
C ALA A 283 6.04 -17.12 -14.58
N LEU A 284 6.85 -17.23 -13.52
CA LEU A 284 8.11 -17.95 -13.61
C LEU A 284 7.85 -19.45 -13.83
N ASP A 285 8.72 -20.09 -14.61
CA ASP A 285 8.72 -21.53 -14.82
C ASP A 285 9.46 -22.18 -13.62
N ILE A 286 8.83 -22.21 -12.44
CA ILE A 286 9.39 -22.73 -11.17
C ILE A 286 8.47 -23.75 -10.51
#